data_AF-X1G1V3-F1
#
_entry.id   AF-X1G1V3-F1
#
_cell.length_a   1.000
_cell.length_b   1.000
_cell.length_c   1.000
_cell.angle_alpha   90.00
_cell.angle_beta   90.00
_cell.angle_gamma   90.00
#
_symmetry.space_group_name_H-M   'P 1'
#
loop_
_entity.id
_entity.type
_entity.pdbx_description
1 polymer ?
#
loop_
_entity_poly.entity_id
_entity_poly.type
_entity_poly.pdbx_seq_one_letter_code
_entity_poly.pdbx_strand_id
1 'polypeptide(L)'
;TMTHLEKWRVPAETHSLDLSPMGNDEQTMIEITLILGAIMLLSMVKKPTKPLFGQLTLTGELALDWVKNPTEIIASKIWFCSVAALSEWNVPEWAKEKGIVALIFPVSEWENPLFVTQKSILKVLEFNCATWESKGAKCSLIGSKLSGQKTCIEFGENCPTFKFSKPDDARQFDPYLVEIEE
;
A
#
# COMPACT_ATOMS: atom_id res chain seq x y z
N THR A 1 -32.25 35.11 34.65
CA THR A 1 -31.18 34.33 33.99
C THR A 1 -31.52 32.86 34.09
N MET A 2 -32.26 32.38 33.09
CA MET A 2 -32.55 30.95 32.87
C MET A 2 -31.46 30.39 31.96
N THR A 3 -30.93 29.23 32.30
CA THR A 3 -29.83 28.58 31.58
C THR A 3 -30.35 27.87 30.32
N HIS A 4 -29.48 27.78 29.33
CA HIS A 4 -29.74 27.35 27.94
C HIS A 4 -30.17 25.87 27.78
N LEU A 5 -30.56 25.19 28.87
CA LEU A 5 -30.91 23.77 28.94
C LEU A 5 -32.42 23.50 29.08
N GLU A 6 -33.27 24.52 29.25
CA GLU A 6 -34.73 24.34 29.36
C GLU A 6 -35.48 24.42 28.02
N LYS A 7 -34.79 24.70 26.91
CA LYS A 7 -35.43 24.94 25.59
C LYS A 7 -35.86 23.67 24.83
N TRP A 8 -35.63 22.48 25.37
CA TRP A 8 -35.89 21.21 24.66
C TRP A 8 -36.67 20.17 25.47
N ARG A 9 -37.42 20.59 26.50
CA ARG A 9 -38.39 19.69 27.14
C ARG A 9 -39.76 19.87 26.46
N VAL A 10 -39.96 19.17 25.35
CA VAL A 10 -41.30 18.98 24.78
C VAL A 10 -42.05 18.03 25.73
N PRO A 11 -43.28 18.36 26.17
CA PRO A 11 -44.06 17.46 27.01
C PRO A 11 -44.31 16.15 26.25
N ALA A 12 -44.27 15.03 26.96
CA ALA A 12 -44.70 13.74 26.42
C ALA A 12 -46.21 13.79 26.19
N GLU A 13 -46.62 14.35 25.06
CA GLU A 13 -47.95 14.14 24.52
C GLU A 13 -48.01 12.68 24.09
N THR A 14 -48.61 11.85 24.93
CA THR A 14 -49.14 10.56 24.52
C THR A 14 -50.22 10.83 23.49
N HIS A 15 -49.83 10.86 22.21
CA HIS A 15 -50.78 10.58 21.15
C HIS A 15 -51.19 9.12 21.31
N SER A 16 -52.32 8.91 21.98
CA SER A 16 -53.06 7.66 21.86
C SER A 16 -53.38 7.49 20.38
N LEU A 17 -52.81 6.46 19.77
CA LEU A 17 -53.23 6.01 18.45
C LEU A 17 -54.71 5.63 18.57
N ASP A 18 -55.58 6.47 18.01
CA ASP A 18 -56.98 6.14 17.77
C ASP A 18 -57.00 5.03 16.71
N LEU A 19 -57.16 3.80 17.17
CA LEU A 19 -57.36 2.61 16.36
C LEU A 19 -58.86 2.33 16.23
N SER A 20 -59.58 3.29 15.67
CA SER A 20 -60.91 3.01 15.15
C SER A 20 -60.78 2.14 13.89
N PRO A 21 -61.53 1.02 13.76
CA PRO A 21 -61.34 0.07 12.68
C PRO A 21 -61.99 0.61 11.42
N MET A 22 -61.18 1.02 10.44
CA MET A 22 -61.67 1.27 9.09
C MET A 22 -60.89 0.43 8.09
N GLY A 23 -61.53 -0.67 7.70
CA GLY A 23 -61.46 -1.19 6.34
C GLY A 23 -60.31 -2.15 6.04
N ASN A 24 -60.71 -3.41 5.78
CA ASN A 24 -59.95 -4.51 5.18
C ASN A 24 -58.68 -4.95 5.92
N ASP A 25 -58.91 -5.80 6.92
CA ASP A 25 -57.91 -6.52 7.73
C ASP A 25 -56.81 -7.24 6.93
N GLU A 26 -57.04 -7.56 5.65
CA GLU A 26 -56.00 -8.17 4.80
C GLU A 26 -54.93 -7.16 4.35
N GLN A 27 -55.31 -5.92 3.99
CA GLN A 27 -54.35 -4.93 3.48
C GLN A 27 -53.43 -4.40 4.58
N THR A 28 -53.96 -4.14 5.76
CA THR A 28 -53.19 -3.70 6.93
C THR A 28 -52.25 -4.79 7.44
N MET A 29 -52.66 -6.06 7.41
CA MET A 29 -51.79 -7.20 7.74
C MET A 29 -50.68 -7.41 6.70
N ILE A 30 -50.97 -7.23 5.41
CA ILE A 30 -49.97 -7.31 4.34
C ILE A 30 -48.93 -6.18 4.48
N GLU A 31 -49.36 -4.95 4.75
CA GLU A 31 -48.47 -3.81 4.96
C GLU A 31 -47.57 -3.98 6.19
N ILE A 32 -48.13 -4.42 7.32
CA ILE A 32 -47.34 -4.71 8.53
C ILE A 32 -46.33 -5.83 8.28
N THR A 33 -46.70 -6.87 7.53
CA THR A 33 -45.81 -8.00 7.19
C THR A 33 -44.69 -7.56 6.24
N LEU A 34 -44.97 -6.69 5.27
CA LEU A 34 -43.96 -6.14 4.36
C LEU A 34 -42.98 -5.21 5.08
N ILE A 35 -43.46 -4.36 5.99
CA ILE A 35 -42.61 -3.47 6.79
C ILE A 35 -41.72 -4.29 7.74
N LEU A 36 -42.25 -5.31 8.40
CA LEU A 36 -41.46 -6.23 9.23
C LEU A 36 -40.42 -7.00 8.40
N GLY A 37 -40.78 -7.44 7.19
CA GLY A 37 -39.86 -8.09 6.25
C GLY A 37 -38.73 -7.16 5.80
N ALA A 38 -39.04 -5.90 5.49
CA ALA A 38 -38.04 -4.89 5.11
C ALA A 38 -37.08 -4.55 6.27
N ILE A 39 -37.59 -4.45 7.50
CA ILE A 39 -36.74 -4.22 8.69
C ILE A 39 -35.84 -5.43 8.96
N MET A 40 -36.34 -6.65 8.75
CA MET A 40 -35.55 -7.89 8.91
C MET A 40 -34.45 -8.02 7.83
N LEU A 41 -34.72 -7.60 6.59
CA LEU A 41 -33.74 -7.57 5.50
C LEU A 41 -32.67 -6.47 5.70
N LEU A 42 -33.05 -5.30 6.21
CA LEU A 42 -32.11 -4.22 6.52
C LEU A 42 -31.21 -4.53 7.73
N SER A 43 -31.70 -5.30 8.70
CA SER A 43 -30.92 -5.76 9.86
C SER A 43 -30.01 -6.96 9.55
N MET A 44 -30.14 -7.58 8.37
CA MET A 44 -29.23 -8.60 7.83
C MET A 44 -28.09 -8.05 6.97
N VAL A 45 -27.98 -6.73 6.80
CA VAL A 45 -26.76 -6.14 6.24
C VAL A 45 -25.66 -6.32 7.27
N LYS A 46 -24.84 -7.35 7.08
CA LYS A 46 -23.58 -7.53 7.81
C LYS A 46 -22.81 -6.22 7.70
N LYS A 47 -22.83 -5.41 8.76
CA LYS A 47 -21.89 -4.31 8.92
C LYS A 47 -20.50 -4.92 8.69
N PRO A 48 -19.64 -4.33 7.86
CA PRO A 48 -18.29 -4.86 7.70
C PRO A 48 -17.65 -4.92 9.09
N THR A 49 -17.52 -6.13 9.63
CA THR A 49 -16.91 -6.44 10.91
C THR A 49 -15.39 -6.39 10.77
N LYS A 50 -14.88 -5.38 10.09
CA LYS A 50 -13.46 -5.05 10.07
C LYS A 50 -13.35 -3.58 10.49
N PRO A 51 -12.67 -3.28 11.60
CA PRO A 51 -12.41 -1.91 11.97
C PRO A 51 -11.59 -1.25 10.85
N LEU A 52 -12.13 -0.18 10.25
CA LEU A 52 -11.45 0.61 9.21
C LEU A 52 -10.10 1.21 9.69
N PHE A 53 -9.88 1.24 11.01
CA PHE A 53 -8.65 1.75 11.65
C PHE A 53 -7.79 0.65 12.31
N GLY A 54 -8.13 -0.63 12.16
CA GLY A 54 -7.32 -1.77 12.63
C GLY A 54 -6.63 -2.54 11.49
N GLN A 55 -6.83 -2.08 10.26
CA GLN A 55 -6.16 -2.57 9.05
C GLN A 55 -5.11 -1.54 8.60
N LEU A 56 -4.35 -0.98 9.55
CA LEU A 56 -2.94 -0.71 9.25
C LEU A 56 -2.37 -2.09 8.93
N THR A 57 -2.26 -2.40 7.65
CA THR A 57 -1.77 -3.67 7.13
C THR A 57 -0.33 -3.88 7.59
N LEU A 58 -0.17 -4.33 8.84
CA LEU A 58 0.83 -5.31 9.22
C LEU A 58 0.39 -6.65 8.63
N THR A 59 0.21 -6.70 7.31
CA THR A 59 0.58 -7.92 6.60
C THR A 59 2.04 -8.10 6.99
N GLY A 60 2.44 -9.24 7.57
CA GLY A 60 3.82 -9.47 8.03
C GLY A 60 4.88 -9.41 6.92
N GLU A 61 4.48 -9.04 5.70
CA GLU A 61 5.30 -8.80 4.54
C GLU A 61 5.86 -7.38 4.58
N LEU A 62 7.14 -7.25 4.28
CA LEU A 62 7.84 -5.98 4.28
C LEU A 62 7.36 -5.09 3.11
N ALA A 63 7.16 -3.81 3.38
CA ALA A 63 6.69 -2.84 2.38
C ALA A 63 7.81 -2.44 1.41
N LEU A 64 7.41 -2.13 0.18
CA LEU A 64 8.29 -1.65 -0.90
C LEU A 64 7.70 -0.39 -1.52
N ASP A 65 8.55 0.58 -1.81
CA ASP A 65 8.20 1.70 -2.67
C ASP A 65 8.61 1.41 -4.11
N TRP A 66 7.85 1.89 -5.09
CA TRP A 66 8.16 1.72 -6.51
C TRP A 66 8.73 3.01 -7.09
N VAL A 67 9.61 2.88 -8.09
CA VAL A 67 10.17 4.02 -8.83
C VAL A 67 9.04 4.86 -9.45
N LYS A 68 8.91 6.10 -8.98
CA LYS A 68 8.03 7.14 -9.55
C LYS A 68 8.90 8.14 -10.32
N ASN A 69 8.28 8.95 -11.18
CA ASN A 69 8.99 10.05 -11.83
C ASN A 69 8.59 11.38 -11.16
N PRO A 70 9.52 12.19 -10.65
CA PRO A 70 10.91 11.85 -10.30
C PRO A 70 11.00 11.03 -9.01
N THR A 71 12.16 10.39 -8.74
CA THR A 71 12.47 9.75 -7.45
C THR A 71 13.94 9.97 -7.11
N GLU A 72 14.23 10.28 -5.85
CA GLU A 72 15.57 10.43 -5.31
C GLU A 72 15.75 9.51 -4.10
N ILE A 73 16.91 8.87 -3.98
CA ILE A 73 17.23 7.99 -2.86
C ILE A 73 18.73 7.99 -2.58
N ILE A 74 19.11 8.16 -1.31
CA ILE A 74 20.49 7.95 -0.84
C ILE A 74 20.62 6.49 -0.43
N ALA A 75 21.46 5.72 -1.12
CA ALA A 75 21.50 4.27 -0.94
C ALA A 75 22.56 3.82 0.06
N SER A 76 22.14 3.00 1.04
CA SER A 76 23.06 2.28 1.92
C SER A 76 23.54 0.96 1.30
N LYS A 77 22.64 0.25 0.63
CA LYS A 77 22.93 -1.02 -0.06
C LYS A 77 21.96 -1.27 -1.21
N ILE A 78 22.37 -2.12 -2.15
CA ILE A 78 21.54 -2.57 -3.28
C ILE A 78 21.52 -4.09 -3.31
N TRP A 79 20.33 -4.67 -3.49
CA TRP A 79 20.17 -6.09 -3.78
C TRP A 79 19.74 -6.30 -5.23
N PHE A 80 20.42 -7.19 -5.93
CA PHE A 80 20.01 -7.74 -7.22
C PHE A 80 19.53 -9.17 -7.04
N CYS A 81 18.31 -9.47 -7.46
CA CYS A 81 17.75 -10.81 -7.32
C CYS A 81 16.61 -11.06 -8.30
N SER A 82 16.12 -12.31 -8.34
CA SER A 82 14.84 -12.60 -8.97
C SER A 82 13.69 -12.25 -8.03
N VAL A 83 12.52 -11.95 -8.58
CA VAL A 83 11.32 -11.66 -7.78
C VAL A 83 10.95 -12.81 -6.84
N ALA A 84 11.23 -14.05 -7.24
CA ALA A 84 11.02 -15.23 -6.40
C ALA A 84 11.85 -15.22 -5.10
N ALA A 85 12.99 -14.54 -5.08
CA ALA A 85 13.82 -14.39 -3.88
C ALA A 85 13.25 -13.39 -2.86
N LEU A 86 12.17 -12.66 -3.20
CA LEU A 86 11.54 -11.62 -2.40
C LEU A 86 10.23 -12.08 -1.75
N SER A 87 10.10 -13.37 -1.41
CA SER A 87 8.88 -13.95 -0.86
C SER A 87 8.40 -13.32 0.47
N GLU A 88 9.28 -12.62 1.17
CA GLU A 88 9.00 -11.90 2.43
C GLU A 88 8.52 -10.45 2.20
N TRP A 89 8.56 -9.95 0.97
CA TRP A 89 8.19 -8.60 0.60
C TRP A 89 6.83 -8.58 -0.09
N ASN A 90 6.08 -7.51 0.12
CA ASN A 90 4.81 -7.27 -0.56
C ASN A 90 5.07 -6.82 -2.00
N VAL A 91 5.44 -7.77 -2.86
CA VAL A 91 5.70 -7.54 -4.28
C VAL A 91 4.38 -7.59 -5.07
N PRO A 92 4.07 -6.57 -5.88
CA PRO A 92 2.80 -6.51 -6.58
C PRO A 92 2.73 -7.53 -7.73
N GLU A 93 1.53 -8.02 -8.03
CA GLU A 93 1.31 -9.10 -9.00
C GLU A 93 1.91 -8.80 -10.38
N TRP A 94 1.79 -7.55 -10.85
CA TRP A 94 2.32 -7.10 -12.14
C TRP A 94 3.85 -7.23 -12.26
N ALA A 95 4.55 -7.34 -11.12
CA ALA A 95 6.01 -7.49 -11.08
C ALA A 95 6.47 -8.95 -11.03
N LYS A 96 5.59 -9.93 -10.74
CA LYS A 96 6.00 -11.33 -10.51
C LYS A 96 6.63 -12.00 -11.73
N GLU A 97 6.23 -11.59 -12.93
CA GLU A 97 6.79 -12.09 -14.19
C GLU A 97 8.03 -11.31 -14.66
N LYS A 98 8.48 -10.31 -13.89
CA LYS A 98 9.74 -9.61 -14.18
C LYS A 98 10.90 -10.54 -13.80
N GLY A 99 11.95 -10.52 -14.62
CA GLY A 99 13.15 -11.33 -14.41
C GLY A 99 13.98 -10.84 -13.23
N ILE A 100 15.16 -10.30 -13.51
CA ILE A 100 16.01 -9.69 -12.49
C ILE A 100 15.44 -8.31 -12.12
N VAL A 101 15.42 -8.04 -10.82
CA VAL A 101 14.96 -6.79 -10.19
C VAL A 101 16.02 -6.30 -9.21
N ALA A 102 15.95 -5.02 -8.85
CA ALA A 102 16.79 -4.44 -7.82
C ALA A 102 15.96 -3.84 -6.68
N LEU A 103 16.46 -3.99 -5.45
CA LEU A 103 16.00 -3.28 -4.27
C LEU A 103 17.10 -2.33 -3.81
N ILE A 104 16.81 -1.03 -3.78
CA ILE A 104 17.72 0.00 -3.27
C ILE A 104 17.27 0.35 -1.86
N PHE A 105 18.13 0.07 -0.88
CA PHE A 105 17.84 0.36 0.51
C PHE A 105 18.31 1.77 0.84
N PRO A 106 17.44 2.61 1.42
CA PRO A 106 17.82 3.94 1.84
C PRO A 106 18.82 3.88 3.01
N VAL A 107 19.51 4.99 3.27
CA VAL A 107 20.30 5.17 4.51
C VAL A 107 19.39 5.28 5.73
N SER A 108 18.20 5.85 5.56
CA SER A 108 17.19 5.93 6.62
C SER A 108 16.55 4.57 6.88
N GLU A 109 16.54 4.12 8.13
CA GLU A 109 15.88 2.86 8.55
C GLU A 109 14.35 2.95 8.54
N TRP A 110 13.79 4.16 8.45
CA TRP A 110 12.35 4.41 8.47
C TRP A 110 11.73 4.44 7.08
N GLU A 111 12.56 4.46 6.04
CA GLU A 111 12.14 4.51 4.65
C GLU A 111 12.07 3.10 4.06
N ASN A 112 11.08 2.85 3.21
CA ASN A 112 10.98 1.55 2.55
C ASN A 112 12.04 1.45 1.44
N PRO A 113 12.55 0.24 1.16
CA PRO A 113 13.40 0.03 0.01
C PRO A 113 12.67 0.33 -1.30
N LEU A 114 13.40 0.92 -2.23
CA LEU A 114 12.91 1.23 -3.56
C LEU A 114 13.06 0.01 -4.47
N PHE A 115 11.92 -0.46 -4.98
CA PHE A 115 11.78 -1.57 -5.91
C PHE A 115 11.87 -1.12 -7.36
N VAL A 116 12.91 -1.60 -8.04
CA VAL A 116 13.28 -1.22 -9.41
C VAL A 116 13.06 -2.42 -10.33
N THR A 117 12.21 -2.22 -11.34
CA THR A 117 11.92 -3.24 -12.38
C THR A 117 12.28 -2.76 -13.78
N GLN A 118 12.57 -1.47 -13.94
CA GLN A 118 12.79 -0.82 -15.22
C GLN A 118 14.18 -1.16 -15.75
N LYS A 119 14.22 -1.78 -16.92
CA LYS A 119 15.48 -2.25 -17.55
C LYS A 119 16.51 -1.14 -17.77
N SER A 120 16.09 0.10 -18.03
CA SER A 120 17.01 1.23 -18.20
C SER A 120 17.80 1.50 -16.92
N ILE A 121 17.13 1.48 -15.77
CA ILE A 121 17.76 1.70 -14.47
C ILE A 121 18.66 0.53 -14.12
N LEU A 122 18.15 -0.70 -14.26
CA LEU A 122 18.91 -1.91 -13.93
C LEU A 122 20.23 -2.01 -14.69
N LYS A 123 20.26 -1.63 -15.98
CA LYS A 123 21.50 -1.59 -16.78
C LYS A 123 22.52 -0.59 -16.25
N VAL A 124 22.07 0.59 -15.81
CA VAL A 124 22.97 1.61 -15.24
C VAL A 124 23.52 1.14 -13.89
N LEU A 125 22.68 0.53 -13.05
CA LEU A 125 23.14 -0.03 -11.78
C LEU A 125 24.16 -1.15 -12.01
N GLU A 126 23.87 -2.10 -12.89
CA GLU A 126 24.76 -3.21 -13.24
C GLU A 126 26.11 -2.72 -13.79
N PHE A 127 26.10 -1.70 -14.66
CA PHE A 127 27.31 -1.11 -15.21
C PHE A 127 28.21 -0.49 -14.12
N ASN A 128 27.63 0.12 -13.09
CA ASN A 128 28.38 0.78 -12.03
C ASN A 128 28.83 -0.17 -10.90
N CYS A 129 28.35 -1.41 -10.86
CA CYS A 129 28.72 -2.39 -9.83
C CYS A 129 30.23 -2.58 -9.69
N ALA A 130 30.94 -2.79 -10.80
CA ALA A 130 32.39 -2.98 -10.80
C ALA A 130 33.14 -1.73 -10.31
N THR A 131 32.63 -0.54 -10.66
CA THR A 131 33.18 0.74 -10.19
C THR A 131 33.02 0.87 -8.68
N TRP A 132 31.85 0.56 -8.13
CA TRP A 132 31.62 0.63 -6.69
C TRP A 132 32.46 -0.37 -5.91
N GLU A 133 32.59 -1.61 -6.41
CA GLU A 133 33.47 -2.61 -5.82
C GLU A 133 34.91 -2.11 -5.77
N SER A 134 35.41 -1.49 -6.85
CA SER A 134 36.76 -0.90 -6.90
C SER A 134 36.95 0.29 -5.94
N LYS A 135 35.86 1.00 -5.61
CA LYS A 135 35.84 2.11 -4.64
C LYS A 135 35.69 1.64 -3.19
N GLY A 136 35.65 0.33 -2.95
CA GLY A 136 35.60 -0.27 -1.61
C GLY A 136 34.21 -0.68 -1.15
N ALA A 137 33.19 -0.63 -2.01
CA ALA A 137 31.88 -1.20 -1.68
C ALA A 137 32.00 -2.73 -1.50
N LYS A 138 31.31 -3.26 -0.48
CA LYS A 138 31.39 -4.68 -0.14
C LYS A 138 30.35 -5.47 -0.93
N CYS A 139 30.82 -6.37 -1.79
CA CYS A 139 29.95 -7.28 -2.54
C CYS A 139 29.82 -8.63 -1.81
N SER A 140 28.58 -9.13 -1.69
CA SER A 140 28.32 -10.43 -1.06
C SER A 140 27.11 -11.13 -1.68
N LEU A 141 27.06 -12.46 -1.57
CA LEU A 141 25.89 -13.24 -1.92
C LEU A 141 25.10 -13.56 -0.65
N ILE A 142 23.84 -13.16 -0.62
CA ILE A 142 22.91 -13.36 0.49
C ILE A 142 21.86 -14.39 0.09
N GLY A 143 21.47 -15.26 1.03
CA GLY A 143 20.45 -16.28 0.83
C GLY A 143 20.99 -17.63 0.38
N SER A 144 20.09 -18.59 0.25
CA SER A 144 20.43 -19.97 -0.11
C SER A 144 19.95 -20.29 -1.52
N LYS A 145 20.48 -21.36 -2.14
CA LYS A 145 19.99 -21.81 -3.46
C LYS A 145 18.49 -22.16 -3.46
N LEU A 146 17.94 -22.57 -2.32
CA LEU A 146 16.53 -22.96 -2.16
C LEU A 146 15.59 -21.76 -2.00
N SER A 147 16.04 -20.71 -1.29
CA SER A 147 15.25 -19.51 -1.01
C SER A 147 15.50 -18.35 -2.00
N GLY A 148 16.32 -18.59 -3.01
CA GLY A 148 16.76 -17.57 -3.96
C GLY A 148 18.00 -16.82 -3.47
N GLN A 149 19.01 -16.74 -4.32
CA GLN A 149 20.22 -15.95 -4.06
C GLN A 149 19.98 -14.48 -4.41
N LYS A 150 20.52 -13.60 -3.58
CA LYS A 150 20.53 -12.16 -3.75
C LYS A 150 21.99 -11.70 -3.81
N THR A 151 22.35 -10.89 -4.80
CA THR A 151 23.66 -10.24 -4.83
C THR A 151 23.51 -8.90 -4.13
N CYS A 152 24.30 -8.66 -3.09
CA CYS A 152 24.26 -7.46 -2.27
C CYS A 152 25.53 -6.64 -2.49
N ILE A 153 25.36 -5.33 -2.67
CA ILE A 153 26.43 -4.34 -2.64
C ILE A 153 26.14 -3.40 -1.47
N GLU A 154 27.05 -3.32 -0.51
CA GLU A 154 26.96 -2.41 0.64
C GLU A 154 27.96 -1.28 0.49
N PHE A 155 27.51 -0.03 0.59
CA PHE A 155 28.32 1.15 0.32
C PHE A 155 29.11 1.67 1.54
N GLY A 156 28.75 1.22 2.75
CA GLY A 156 29.41 1.65 3.98
C GLY A 156 29.23 3.16 4.22
N GLU A 157 30.33 3.90 4.30
CA GLU A 157 30.33 5.34 4.55
C GLU A 157 30.10 6.18 3.27
N ASN A 158 30.37 5.63 2.09
CA ASN A 158 30.27 6.34 0.81
C ASN A 158 28.94 6.02 0.12
N CYS A 159 27.84 6.50 0.70
CA CYS A 159 26.48 6.22 0.21
C CYS A 159 26.12 7.10 -1.00
N PRO A 160 25.99 6.54 -2.22
CA PRO A 160 25.65 7.31 -3.40
C PRO A 160 24.19 7.77 -3.37
N THR A 161 23.95 8.96 -3.92
CA THR A 161 22.61 9.49 -4.15
C THR A 161 22.19 9.19 -5.58
N PHE A 162 21.07 8.49 -5.74
CA PHE A 162 20.46 8.19 -7.03
C PHE A 162 19.29 9.11 -7.30
N LYS A 163 19.27 9.72 -8.48
CA LYS A 163 18.13 10.46 -9.00
C LYS A 163 17.63 9.79 -10.28
N PHE A 164 16.37 9.41 -10.26
CA PHE A 164 15.66 8.79 -11.38
C PHE A 164 14.64 9.77 -11.93
N SER A 165 14.81 10.16 -13.18
CA SER A 165 13.89 11.10 -13.83
C SER A 165 13.57 10.65 -15.26
N LYS A 166 12.46 11.16 -15.79
CA LYS A 166 12.20 11.17 -17.23
C LYS A 166 11.87 12.59 -17.66
N PRO A 167 12.14 12.95 -18.93
CA PRO A 167 11.63 14.17 -19.54
C PRO A 167 10.11 14.31 -19.37
N ASP A 168 9.61 15.54 -19.31
CA ASP A 168 8.17 15.82 -19.12
C ASP A 168 7.29 15.28 -20.25
N ASP A 169 7.86 15.14 -21.46
CA ASP A 169 7.21 14.59 -22.65
C ASP A 169 7.37 13.07 -22.80
N ALA A 170 7.98 12.40 -21.81
CA ALA A 170 8.30 10.99 -21.88
C ALA A 170 7.06 10.09 -21.81
N ARG A 171 7.01 9.12 -22.70
CA ARG A 171 6.01 8.06 -22.73
C ARG A 171 6.25 7.06 -21.59
N GLN A 172 5.23 6.27 -21.30
CA GLN A 172 5.25 5.27 -20.23
C GLN A 172 6.47 4.32 -20.29
N PHE A 173 6.90 3.93 -21.49
CA PHE A 173 8.01 2.99 -21.71
C PHE A 173 9.36 3.65 -22.02
N ASP A 174 9.42 4.99 -22.05
CA ASP A 174 10.67 5.68 -22.31
C ASP A 174 11.68 5.43 -21.18
N PRO A 175 12.98 5.39 -21.51
CA PRO A 175 14.01 5.09 -20.54
C PRO A 175 14.10 6.18 -19.47
N TYR A 176 14.44 5.78 -18.25
CA TYR A 176 14.82 6.71 -17.19
C TYR A 176 16.22 7.26 -17.42
N LEU A 177 16.38 8.55 -17.18
CA LEU A 177 17.67 9.16 -16.88
C LEU A 177 18.03 8.79 -15.44
N VAL A 178 19.28 8.36 -15.25
CA VAL A 178 19.82 7.96 -13.95
C VAL A 178 21.05 8.81 -13.67
N GLU A 179 20.96 9.64 -12.66
CA GLU A 179 22.08 10.44 -12.16
C GLU A 179 22.55 9.84 -10.84
N ILE A 180 23.87 9.71 -10.69
CA ILE A 180 24.52 9.10 -9.53
C ILE A 180 25.53 10.10 -9.00
N GLU A 181 25.27 10.64 -7.81
CA GLU A 181 26.16 11.54 -7.08
C GLU A 181 26.85 10.74 -5.96
N GLU A 182 28.17 10.86 -5.86
CA GLU A 182 29.01 10.17 -4.84
C GLU A 182 29.52 11.15 -3.77
#